data_AF-A0A7X5VE75-F1
#
_entry.id   AF-A0A7X5VE75-F1
#
_cell.length_a   1.000
_cell.length_b   1.000
_cell.length_c   1.000
_cell.angle_alpha   90.00
_cell.angle_beta   90.00
_cell.angle_gamma   90.00
#
_symmetry.space_group_name_H-M   'P 1'
#
loop_
_entity.id
_entity.type
_entity.pdbx_description
1 polymer ?
#
loop_
_entity_poly.entity_id
_entity_poly.type
_entity_poly.pdbx_seq_one_letter_code
_entity_poly.pdbx_strand_id
1 'polypeptide(L)'
;MPFHEFVRRSLFGPLALDRTSFDARVFLREADRAIGHSTGARRVPARGPMVAAGGLYTSVDDACRYLQFHIAGGSLLSPALFAEMYQGDQGYGLGIALTRANDVPVRGHSGGGFGFLSDMYWAPEAGLGVVVLTNSTAHPLQWKLASEVLRELVGDGTPRRHASLSRGSVPAATLSGDYVDSDQVSLIVEAGEAFLVSGDTRKPAEFVSPHEFWVDDQLYRFRDLDRDGHPTYLESVHDGHVRYRNDVPEPAPAEAGGPWNRDYAIRVSGVREGTARLRKENGAYLLDHWSGSTLRLREHLPSLYVSSTGEALDLTRTPPTYANVQLHQL
;
A
#
# COMPACT_ATOMS: atom_id res chain seq x y z
N MET A 1 -15.41 -1.40 20.80
CA MET A 1 -14.16 -0.77 21.31
C MET A 1 -13.50 -0.04 20.16
N PRO A 2 -13.10 1.23 20.33
CA PRO A 2 -12.35 1.99 19.33
C PRO A 2 -11.02 1.30 18.96
N PHE A 3 -10.59 1.46 17.70
CA PHE A 3 -9.35 0.87 17.18
C PHE A 3 -8.11 1.19 18.05
N HIS A 4 -7.90 2.47 18.39
CA HIS A 4 -6.75 2.89 19.19
C HIS A 4 -6.75 2.27 20.60
N GLU A 5 -7.92 2.05 21.22
CA GLU A 5 -8.01 1.37 22.51
C GLU A 5 -7.70 -0.12 22.39
N PHE A 6 -8.18 -0.75 21.32
CA PHE A 6 -7.89 -2.14 21.03
C PHE A 6 -6.39 -2.36 20.88
N VAL A 7 -5.71 -1.61 19.99
CA VAL A 7 -4.27 -1.76 19.75
C VAL A 7 -3.45 -1.42 20.99
N ARG A 8 -3.83 -0.38 21.75
CA ARG A 8 -3.15 -0.06 23.01
C ARG A 8 -3.17 -1.24 23.97
N ARG A 9 -4.31 -1.93 24.07
CA ARG A 9 -4.49 -3.05 24.99
C ARG A 9 -3.84 -4.34 24.50
N SER A 10 -3.92 -4.64 23.20
CA SER A 10 -3.47 -5.90 22.63
C SER A 10 -2.00 -5.91 22.22
N LEU A 11 -1.40 -4.75 21.94
CA LEU A 11 -0.05 -4.64 21.39
C LEU A 11 0.83 -3.67 22.19
N PHE A 12 0.43 -2.40 22.30
CA PHE A 12 1.34 -1.38 22.86
C PHE A 12 1.64 -1.61 24.35
N GLY A 13 0.61 -1.90 25.16
CA GLY A 13 0.77 -2.20 26.58
C GLY A 13 1.67 -3.42 26.85
N PRO A 14 1.39 -4.59 26.24
CA PRO A 14 2.25 -5.78 26.39
C PRO A 14 3.71 -5.57 25.97
N LEU A 15 3.98 -4.68 25.01
CA LEU A 15 5.34 -4.36 24.55
C LEU A 15 5.96 -3.14 25.24
N ALA A 16 5.27 -2.52 26.20
CA ALA A 16 5.68 -1.28 26.87
C ALA A 16 6.04 -0.14 25.88
N LEU A 17 5.21 0.05 24.85
CA LEU A 17 5.34 1.14 23.89
C LEU A 17 4.62 2.40 24.41
N ASP A 18 5.14 2.98 25.48
CA ASP A 18 4.45 3.99 26.29
C ASP A 18 4.30 5.35 25.60
N ARG A 19 5.13 5.65 24.59
CA ARG A 19 5.08 6.87 23.76
C ARG A 19 4.51 6.59 22.36
N THR A 20 3.76 5.49 22.22
CA THR A 20 3.13 5.08 20.96
C THR A 20 1.62 5.14 21.03
N SER A 21 0.98 5.82 20.07
CA SER A 21 -0.49 5.98 20.06
C SER A 21 -1.08 6.27 18.69
N PHE A 22 -2.27 5.71 18.45
CA PHE A 22 -3.16 6.12 17.36
C PHE A 22 -4.11 7.26 17.76
N ASP A 23 -4.09 7.71 19.02
CA ASP A 23 -4.89 8.85 19.46
C ASP A 23 -4.08 10.15 19.38
N ALA A 24 -4.37 10.96 18.37
CA ALA A 24 -3.69 12.24 18.18
C ALA A 24 -3.84 13.22 19.36
N ARG A 25 -4.81 13.02 20.27
CA ARG A 25 -4.91 13.83 21.50
C ARG A 25 -3.78 13.53 22.48
N VAL A 26 -3.26 12.30 22.49
CA VAL A 26 -2.09 11.91 23.28
C VAL A 26 -0.85 12.59 22.69
N PHE A 27 -0.64 12.45 21.39
CA PHE A 27 0.45 13.13 20.68
C PHE A 27 0.43 14.65 20.86
N LEU A 28 -0.74 15.29 20.78
CA LEU A 28 -0.88 16.74 20.96
C LEU A 28 -0.52 17.24 22.36
N ARG A 29 -0.54 16.38 23.39
CA ARG A 29 -0.16 16.70 24.76
C ARG A 29 1.31 16.42 25.07
N GLU A 30 2.00 15.69 24.19
CA GLU A 30 3.43 15.44 24.32
C GLU A 30 4.21 16.74 24.10
N ALA A 31 5.05 17.08 25.08
CA ALA A 31 5.87 18.29 25.05
C ALA A 31 7.04 18.13 24.09
N ASP A 32 7.65 16.94 24.07
CA ASP A 32 8.78 16.56 23.21
C ASP A 32 8.29 15.92 21.90
N ARG A 33 7.34 16.59 21.23
CA ARG A 33 6.79 16.10 19.96
C ARG A 33 7.44 16.81 18.78
N ALA A 34 7.69 16.06 17.71
CA ALA A 34 8.10 16.64 16.45
C ALA A 34 6.95 17.46 15.81
N ILE A 35 7.33 18.49 15.05
CA ILE A 35 6.41 19.27 14.20
C ILE A 35 6.72 18.87 12.76
N GLY A 36 5.70 18.43 12.01
CA GLY A 36 5.85 17.99 10.62
C GLY A 36 5.97 19.16 9.65
N HIS A 37 6.78 18.98 8.61
CA HIS A 37 7.03 19.98 7.57
C HIS A 37 6.79 19.39 6.18
N SER A 38 6.13 20.15 5.31
CA SER A 38 5.91 19.76 3.92
C SER A 38 6.11 20.97 3.01
N THR A 39 6.65 20.74 1.82
CA THR A 39 6.85 21.79 0.81
C THR A 39 5.53 22.48 0.49
N GLY A 40 5.52 23.82 0.50
CA GLY A 40 4.33 24.63 0.20
C GLY A 40 3.31 24.73 1.35
N ALA A 41 3.44 23.95 2.42
CA ALA A 41 2.53 24.03 3.56
C ALA A 41 3.05 25.00 4.63
N ARG A 42 2.28 26.07 4.92
CA ARG A 42 2.59 26.97 6.05
C ARG A 42 2.53 26.25 7.41
N ARG A 43 1.62 25.29 7.53
CA ARG A 43 1.44 24.46 8.73
C ARG A 43 0.89 23.11 8.34
N VAL A 44 1.50 22.04 8.83
CA VAL A 44 0.95 20.69 8.68
C VAL A 44 0.05 20.37 9.89
N PRO A 45 -1.20 19.90 9.69
CA PRO A 45 -2.07 19.48 10.77
C PRO A 45 -1.44 18.32 11.55
N ALA A 46 -1.46 18.43 12.88
CA ALA A 46 -0.97 17.38 13.77
C ALA A 46 -1.92 16.16 13.87
N ARG A 47 -3.05 16.19 13.17
CA ARG A 47 -3.98 15.06 13.07
C ARG A 47 -4.01 14.58 11.64
N GLY A 48 -3.44 13.40 11.37
CA GLY A 48 -3.63 12.71 10.10
C GLY A 48 -5.03 12.06 10.00
N PRO A 49 -5.67 12.05 8.82
CA PRO A 49 -6.73 11.11 8.48
C PRO A 49 -6.19 9.67 8.43
N MET A 50 -7.05 8.68 8.12
CA MET A 50 -6.64 7.28 7.91
C MET A 50 -5.89 6.64 9.10
N VAL A 51 -6.46 6.78 10.30
CA VAL A 51 -5.83 6.39 11.57
C VAL A 51 -5.21 4.99 11.52
N ALA A 52 -5.95 3.99 11.05
CA ALA A 52 -5.48 2.60 11.04
C ALA A 52 -4.39 2.30 9.99
N ALA A 53 -4.34 3.06 8.89
CA ALA A 53 -3.40 2.82 7.80
C ALA A 53 -2.04 3.49 8.01
N GLY A 54 -2.02 4.67 8.64
CA GLY A 54 -0.77 5.43 8.82
C GLY A 54 -0.80 6.51 9.92
N GLY A 55 -1.84 6.54 10.75
CA GLY A 55 -2.01 7.57 11.80
C GLY A 55 -1.33 7.26 13.13
N LEU A 56 -0.29 6.40 13.12
CA LEU A 56 0.46 6.06 14.32
C LEU A 56 1.48 7.16 14.64
N TYR A 57 1.51 7.62 15.89
CA TYR A 57 2.61 8.41 16.43
C TYR A 57 3.46 7.51 17.31
N THR A 58 4.78 7.58 17.17
CA THR A 58 5.74 6.78 17.94
C THR A 58 7.03 7.56 18.20
N SER A 59 7.86 7.03 19.09
CA SER A 59 9.24 7.45 19.32
C SER A 59 10.22 6.45 18.72
N VAL A 60 11.48 6.85 18.52
CA VAL A 60 12.51 5.91 18.04
C VAL A 60 12.73 4.76 19.02
N ASP A 61 12.67 5.03 20.33
CA ASP A 61 12.84 4.00 21.37
C ASP A 61 11.74 2.93 21.31
N ASP A 62 10.48 3.35 21.18
CA ASP A 62 9.35 2.43 21.07
C ASP A 62 9.34 1.67 19.74
N ALA A 63 9.68 2.34 18.64
CA ALA A 63 9.84 1.68 17.36
C ALA A 63 10.95 0.62 17.42
N CYS A 64 12.08 0.89 18.10
CA CYS A 64 13.13 -0.09 18.35
C CYS A 64 12.65 -1.26 19.21
N ARG A 65 11.84 -1.03 20.26
CA ARG A 65 11.20 -2.11 21.04
C ARG A 65 10.28 -2.97 20.18
N TYR A 66 9.53 -2.37 19.28
CA TYR A 66 8.69 -3.10 18.33
C TYR A 66 9.54 -3.98 17.39
N LEU A 67 10.70 -3.49 16.93
CA LEU A 67 11.60 -4.32 16.11
C LEU A 67 12.22 -5.45 16.92
N GLN A 68 12.59 -5.20 18.18
CA GLN A 68 13.08 -6.24 19.10
C GLN A 68 12.04 -7.35 19.33
N PHE A 69 10.76 -7.00 19.45
CA PHE A 69 9.67 -7.97 19.51
C PHE A 69 9.64 -8.89 18.29
N HIS A 70 9.80 -8.32 17.09
CA HIS A 70 9.84 -9.10 15.85
C HIS A 70 11.10 -9.98 15.76
N ILE A 71 12.28 -9.44 16.09
CA ILE A 71 13.54 -10.18 16.11
C ILE A 71 13.49 -11.35 17.11
N ALA A 72 12.82 -11.17 18.25
CA ALA A 72 12.65 -12.19 19.29
C ALA A 72 11.58 -13.25 18.96
N GLY A 73 10.97 -13.22 17.78
CA GLY A 73 10.01 -14.22 17.33
C GLY A 73 8.55 -13.95 17.70
N GLY A 74 8.21 -12.72 18.09
CA GLY A 74 6.82 -12.26 18.05
C GLY A 74 5.88 -12.88 19.08
N SER A 75 6.30 -13.01 20.34
CA SER A 75 5.64 -13.78 21.41
C SER A 75 4.17 -13.45 21.76
N LEU A 76 3.56 -12.44 21.13
CA LEU A 76 2.15 -12.08 21.30
C LEU A 76 1.22 -12.85 20.36
N LEU A 77 1.77 -13.49 19.33
CA LEU A 77 1.06 -14.34 18.39
C LEU A 77 1.47 -15.79 18.58
N SER A 78 0.63 -16.72 18.12
CA SER A 78 1.08 -18.11 17.98
C SER A 78 2.21 -18.16 16.94
N PRO A 79 3.16 -19.10 17.05
CA PRO A 79 4.24 -19.21 16.07
C PRO A 79 3.75 -19.33 14.62
N ALA A 80 2.62 -20.01 14.40
CA ALA A 80 2.01 -20.16 13.09
C ALA A 80 1.53 -18.81 12.50
N LEU A 81 0.79 -18.03 13.29
CA LEU A 81 0.29 -16.71 12.84
C LEU A 81 1.44 -15.70 12.67
N PHE A 82 2.47 -15.77 13.51
CA PHE A 82 3.65 -14.93 13.36
C PHE A 82 4.42 -15.27 12.08
N ALA A 83 4.61 -16.56 11.78
CA ALA A 83 5.25 -17.01 10.55
C ALA A 83 4.46 -16.61 9.29
N GLU A 84 3.12 -16.61 9.38
CA GLU A 84 2.25 -16.19 8.28
C GLU A 84 2.49 -14.73 7.87
N MET A 85 2.84 -13.84 8.80
CA MET A 85 3.18 -12.45 8.49
C MET A 85 4.35 -12.32 7.52
N TYR A 86 5.27 -13.30 7.53
CA TYR A 86 6.50 -13.31 6.75
C TYR A 86 6.50 -14.36 5.65
N GLN A 87 5.33 -14.87 5.26
CA GLN A 87 5.27 -15.91 4.25
C GLN A 87 5.76 -15.37 2.90
N GLY A 88 6.93 -15.86 2.47
CA GLY A 88 7.61 -15.43 1.25
C GLY A 88 9.10 -15.19 1.51
N ASP A 89 9.91 -15.17 0.44
CA ASP A 89 11.35 -14.84 0.56
C ASP A 89 11.66 -13.39 0.12
N GLN A 90 10.86 -12.85 -0.81
CA GLN A 90 10.85 -11.46 -1.29
C GLN A 90 9.41 -11.06 -1.58
N GLY A 91 9.15 -9.76 -1.71
CA GLY A 91 7.85 -9.20 -2.04
C GLY A 91 7.15 -8.58 -0.83
N TYR A 92 5.89 -8.90 -0.61
CA TYR A 92 5.09 -8.31 0.47
C TYR A 92 4.30 -9.36 1.26
N GLY A 93 4.49 -9.38 2.58
CA GLY A 93 3.76 -10.24 3.52
C GLY A 93 2.53 -9.54 4.11
N LEU A 94 2.10 -9.95 5.30
CA LEU A 94 0.96 -9.30 5.97
C LEU A 94 1.39 -7.99 6.63
N GLY A 95 1.39 -6.90 5.85
CA GLY A 95 1.75 -5.56 6.30
C GLY A 95 3.26 -5.34 6.45
N ILE A 96 4.09 -6.16 5.79
CA ILE A 96 5.55 -6.15 5.92
C ILE A 96 6.17 -6.36 4.54
N ALA A 97 7.05 -5.45 4.11
CA ALA A 97 7.90 -5.66 2.96
C ALA A 97 8.95 -6.73 3.26
N LEU A 98 9.09 -7.70 2.34
CA LEU A 98 10.07 -8.78 2.37
C LEU A 98 11.14 -8.44 1.33
N THR A 99 12.30 -8.02 1.79
CA THR A 99 13.40 -7.57 0.92
C THR A 99 14.71 -8.24 1.33
N ARG A 100 15.81 -7.77 0.76
CA ARG A 100 17.15 -8.30 0.97
C ARG A 100 18.18 -7.19 1.06
N ALA A 101 19.16 -7.38 1.93
CA ALA A 101 20.37 -6.57 1.99
C ALA A 101 21.57 -7.54 1.97
N ASN A 102 22.44 -7.42 0.97
CA ASN A 102 23.56 -8.34 0.74
C ASN A 102 23.14 -9.83 0.80
N ASP A 103 22.03 -10.18 0.13
CA ASP A 103 21.43 -11.52 0.17
C ASP A 103 20.98 -12.02 1.57
N VAL A 104 20.96 -11.17 2.60
CA VAL A 104 20.34 -11.47 3.88
C VAL A 104 18.87 -11.03 3.86
N PRO A 105 17.91 -11.90 4.26
CA PRO A 105 16.51 -11.52 4.38
C PRO A 105 16.32 -10.31 5.30
N VAL A 106 15.61 -9.29 4.81
CA VAL A 106 15.29 -8.07 5.55
C VAL A 106 13.80 -7.83 5.49
N ARG A 107 13.21 -7.50 6.62
CA ARG A 107 11.78 -7.22 6.76
C ARG A 107 11.66 -5.74 7.04
N GLY A 108 10.61 -5.08 6.59
CA GLY A 108 10.48 -3.67 6.85
C GLY A 108 9.19 -3.05 6.39
N HIS A 109 9.07 -1.76 6.66
CA HIS A 109 8.00 -0.94 6.13
C HIS A 109 8.43 0.52 6.14
N SER A 110 8.06 1.24 5.08
CA SER A 110 8.28 2.68 4.96
C SER A 110 6.98 3.42 5.26
N GLY A 111 7.07 4.68 5.67
CA GLY A 111 5.91 5.51 5.96
C GLY A 111 6.19 6.94 5.53
N GLY A 112 5.17 7.60 5.00
CA GLY A 112 5.30 8.98 4.58
C GLY A 112 3.95 9.68 4.50
N GLY A 113 3.92 10.92 4.96
CA GLY A 113 2.72 11.72 4.91
C GLY A 113 2.69 12.72 6.06
N PHE A 114 1.80 13.72 5.92
CA PHE A 114 1.52 14.70 6.98
C PHE A 114 2.78 15.32 7.61
N GLY A 115 3.80 15.56 6.78
CA GLY A 115 5.04 16.24 7.19
C GLY A 115 6.07 15.35 7.89
N PHE A 116 5.91 14.03 7.82
CA PHE A 116 6.83 13.05 8.41
C PHE A 116 7.19 11.98 7.38
N LEU A 117 8.38 11.42 7.51
CA LEU A 117 8.81 10.21 6.83
C LEU A 117 9.41 9.25 7.87
N SER A 118 9.23 7.96 7.67
CA SER A 118 9.72 6.91 8.58
C SER A 118 10.16 5.69 7.79
N ASP A 119 11.22 5.04 8.26
CA ASP A 119 11.63 3.73 7.79
C ASP A 119 11.99 2.85 8.96
N MET A 120 11.54 1.60 8.91
CA MET A 120 11.91 0.55 9.84
C MET A 120 12.27 -0.71 9.09
N TYR A 121 13.46 -1.25 9.37
CA TYR A 121 13.94 -2.48 8.78
C TYR A 121 14.59 -3.36 9.83
N TRP A 122 14.39 -4.67 9.76
CA TRP A 122 15.02 -5.64 10.65
C TRP A 122 15.38 -6.93 9.92
N ALA A 123 16.46 -7.56 10.38
CA ALA A 123 16.91 -8.87 9.96
C ALA A 123 16.94 -9.78 11.21
N PRO A 124 15.84 -10.52 11.50
CA PRO A 124 15.76 -11.41 12.65
C PRO A 124 16.97 -12.35 12.76
N GLU A 125 17.40 -12.92 11.64
CA GLU A 125 18.50 -13.88 11.58
C GLU A 125 19.86 -13.27 11.93
N ALA A 126 20.03 -11.97 11.68
CA ALA A 126 21.24 -11.23 12.05
C ALA A 126 21.13 -10.55 13.43
N GLY A 127 19.94 -10.56 14.05
CA GLY A 127 19.69 -9.83 15.30
C GLY A 127 19.76 -8.31 15.15
N LEU A 128 19.54 -7.78 13.94
CA LEU A 128 19.70 -6.36 13.61
C LEU A 128 18.37 -5.69 13.33
N GLY A 129 18.23 -4.43 13.74
CA GLY A 129 17.10 -3.56 13.43
C GLY A 129 17.53 -2.11 13.33
N VAL A 130 16.97 -1.38 12.37
CA VAL A 130 17.24 0.03 12.11
C VAL A 130 15.91 0.76 11.98
N VAL A 131 15.79 1.88 12.69
CA VAL A 131 14.64 2.79 12.61
C VAL A 131 15.17 4.20 12.32
N VAL A 132 14.57 4.86 11.33
CA VAL A 132 14.84 6.27 11.02
C VAL A 132 13.51 7.02 10.94
N LEU A 133 13.38 8.10 11.69
CA LEU A 133 12.19 8.97 11.72
C LEU A 133 12.62 10.39 11.39
N THR A 134 11.91 11.06 10.48
CA THR A 134 12.15 12.47 10.13
C THR A 134 10.85 13.25 10.09
N ASN A 135 10.94 14.56 10.32
CA ASN A 135 9.80 15.48 10.40
C ASN A 135 9.73 16.44 9.20
N SER A 136 10.17 15.96 8.03
CA SER A 136 10.02 16.65 6.76
C SER A 136 9.82 15.66 5.63
N THR A 137 8.94 15.99 4.68
CA THR A 137 8.76 15.24 3.43
C THR A 137 9.69 15.71 2.31
N ALA A 138 10.50 16.75 2.54
CA ALA A 138 11.33 17.38 1.52
C ALA A 138 12.73 16.75 1.37
N HIS A 139 12.85 15.43 1.58
CA HIS A 139 14.11 14.70 1.41
C HIS A 139 13.89 13.18 1.28
N PRO A 140 14.88 12.41 0.78
CA PRO A 140 14.86 10.95 0.80
C PRO A 140 15.73 10.32 1.93
N LEU A 141 16.25 11.12 2.86
CA LEU A 141 17.27 10.70 3.83
C LEU A 141 16.87 9.50 4.68
N GLN A 142 15.60 9.38 5.06
CA GLN A 142 15.14 8.34 5.97
C GLN A 142 15.39 6.93 5.42
N TRP A 143 15.06 6.69 4.14
CA TRP A 143 15.31 5.42 3.48
C TRP A 143 16.80 5.21 3.22
N LYS A 144 17.48 6.23 2.69
CA LYS A 144 18.92 6.13 2.39
C LYS A 144 19.73 5.73 3.61
N LEU A 145 19.54 6.43 4.72
CA LEU A 145 20.23 6.14 5.98
C LEU A 145 19.87 4.75 6.51
N ALA A 146 18.58 4.40 6.54
CA ALA A 146 18.16 3.11 7.07
C ALA A 146 18.72 1.94 6.25
N SER A 147 18.68 2.04 4.92
CA SER A 147 19.20 1.02 4.02
C SER A 147 20.73 0.93 4.00
N GLU A 148 21.45 2.05 4.07
CA GLU A 148 22.92 2.08 4.13
C GLU A 148 23.43 1.49 5.43
N VAL A 149 22.90 1.94 6.58
CA VAL A 149 23.27 1.41 7.90
C VAL A 149 22.99 -0.10 7.96
N LEU A 150 21.82 -0.54 7.49
CA LEU A 150 21.49 -1.96 7.51
C LEU A 150 22.41 -2.78 6.60
N ARG A 151 22.71 -2.31 5.38
CA ARG A 151 23.66 -2.98 4.47
C ARG A 151 25.08 -3.02 5.00
N GLU A 152 25.52 -2.01 5.74
CA GLU A 152 26.85 -1.97 6.33
C GLU A 152 26.97 -2.94 7.51
N LEU A 153 25.91 -3.04 8.33
CA LEU A 153 25.89 -3.91 9.50
C LEU A 153 25.60 -5.37 9.16
N VAL A 154 24.85 -5.63 8.09
CA VAL A 154 24.52 -6.99 7.67
C VAL A 154 25.68 -7.58 6.85
N GLY A 155 26.17 -8.74 7.26
CA GLY A 155 27.18 -9.48 6.49
C GLY A 155 26.63 -10.01 5.17
N ASP A 156 27.48 -10.68 4.39
CA ASP A 156 27.07 -11.33 3.15
C ASP A 156 26.22 -12.58 3.44
N GLY A 157 25.04 -12.63 2.83
CA GLY A 157 24.21 -13.82 2.75
C GLY A 157 24.65 -14.76 1.63
N THR A 158 24.08 -15.96 1.60
CA THR A 158 24.33 -16.90 0.51
C THR A 158 23.59 -16.44 -0.75
N PRO A 159 24.27 -16.15 -1.87
CA PRO A 159 23.61 -15.76 -3.12
C PRO A 159 22.68 -16.86 -3.60
N ARG A 160 21.44 -16.52 -3.94
CA ARG A 160 20.51 -17.49 -4.53
C ARG A 160 20.67 -17.53 -6.04
N ARG A 161 20.72 -18.74 -6.60
CA ARG A 161 20.44 -18.95 -8.01
C ARG A 161 18.94 -18.75 -8.25
N HIS A 162 18.59 -17.81 -9.12
CA HIS A 162 17.27 -17.80 -9.73
C HIS A 162 17.08 -19.13 -10.46
N ALA A 163 15.97 -19.82 -10.19
CA ALA A 163 15.65 -21.03 -10.94
C ALA A 163 15.45 -20.65 -12.41
N SER A 164 16.15 -21.31 -13.32
CA SER A 164 15.84 -21.19 -14.75
C SER A 164 14.49 -21.85 -14.98
N LEU A 165 13.46 -21.06 -15.26
CA LEU A 165 12.14 -21.59 -15.56
C LEU A 165 12.01 -21.81 -17.06
N SER A 166 11.48 -22.97 -17.44
CA SER A 166 11.10 -23.29 -18.82
C SER A 166 9.87 -22.49 -19.23
N ARG A 167 9.78 -22.10 -20.52
CA ARG A 167 8.57 -21.50 -21.09
C ARG A 167 7.34 -22.37 -20.81
N GLY A 168 6.35 -21.80 -20.13
CA GLY A 168 5.04 -22.38 -19.90
C GLY A 168 4.08 -22.07 -21.06
N SER A 169 2.92 -22.74 -21.09
CA SER A 169 1.84 -22.39 -22.01
C SER A 169 1.15 -21.09 -21.59
N VAL A 170 0.82 -20.22 -22.56
CA VAL A 170 0.00 -19.03 -22.29
C VAL A 170 -1.39 -19.47 -21.79
N PRO A 171 -1.86 -18.99 -20.62
CA PRO A 171 -3.10 -19.46 -20.01
C PRO A 171 -4.36 -18.85 -20.67
N ALA A 172 -5.53 -19.18 -20.13
CA ALA A 172 -6.84 -18.74 -20.62
C ALA A 172 -7.01 -17.21 -20.62
N ALA A 173 -7.91 -16.71 -21.49
CA ALA A 173 -8.27 -15.30 -21.62
C ALA A 173 -8.81 -14.64 -20.34
N THR A 174 -9.18 -15.43 -19.32
CA THR A 174 -9.65 -14.95 -18.01
C THR A 174 -8.59 -14.17 -17.21
N LEU A 175 -7.30 -14.31 -17.56
CA LEU A 175 -6.24 -13.52 -16.95
C LEU A 175 -6.15 -12.09 -17.49
N SER A 176 -6.75 -11.84 -18.67
CA SER A 176 -6.83 -10.49 -19.22
C SER A 176 -7.62 -9.57 -18.27
N GLY A 177 -7.17 -8.33 -18.18
CA GLY A 177 -7.79 -7.33 -17.33
C GLY A 177 -6.90 -6.12 -17.09
N ASP A 178 -7.50 -5.11 -16.50
CA ASP A 178 -6.81 -3.90 -16.06
C ASP A 178 -6.39 -4.05 -14.60
N TYR A 179 -5.20 -3.57 -14.26
CA TYR A 179 -4.66 -3.59 -12.90
C TYR A 179 -4.13 -2.21 -12.53
N VAL A 180 -4.57 -1.67 -11.39
CA VAL A 180 -4.32 -0.29 -10.97
C VAL A 180 -3.71 -0.19 -9.59
N ASP A 181 -2.87 0.82 -9.39
CA ASP A 181 -2.45 1.37 -8.10
C ASP A 181 -2.11 2.88 -8.33
N SER A 182 -0.87 3.31 -8.07
CA SER A 182 -0.36 4.63 -8.44
C SER A 182 -0.18 4.79 -9.95
N ASP A 183 -0.11 3.67 -10.68
CA ASP A 183 -0.12 3.55 -12.12
C ASP A 183 -1.16 2.52 -12.59
N GLN A 184 -1.31 2.34 -13.91
CA GLN A 184 -2.20 1.34 -14.49
C GLN A 184 -1.47 0.53 -15.56
N VAL A 185 -1.71 -0.78 -15.56
CA VAL A 185 -1.29 -1.71 -16.61
C VAL A 185 -2.45 -2.61 -17.01
N SER A 186 -2.42 -3.11 -18.24
CA SER A 186 -3.39 -4.09 -18.73
C SER A 186 -2.66 -5.36 -19.17
N LEU A 187 -3.10 -6.53 -18.71
CA LEU A 187 -2.70 -7.78 -19.36
C LEU A 187 -3.71 -8.07 -20.48
N ILE A 188 -3.20 -8.26 -21.69
CA ILE A 188 -3.99 -8.64 -22.86
C ILE A 188 -3.52 -10.02 -23.31
N VAL A 189 -4.41 -11.00 -23.29
CA VAL A 189 -4.21 -12.33 -23.88
C VAL A 189 -5.04 -12.43 -25.16
N GLU A 190 -4.37 -12.51 -26.30
CA GLU A 190 -5.00 -12.61 -27.62
C GLU A 190 -4.24 -13.58 -28.53
N ALA A 191 -4.97 -14.37 -29.31
CA ALA A 191 -4.39 -15.31 -30.28
C ALA A 191 -3.32 -16.28 -29.72
N GLY A 192 -3.36 -16.59 -28.42
CA GLY A 192 -2.37 -17.46 -27.76
C GLY A 192 -1.08 -16.76 -27.35
N GLU A 193 -1.02 -15.44 -27.47
CA GLU A 193 0.06 -14.58 -26.98
C GLU A 193 -0.45 -13.70 -25.84
N ALA A 194 0.46 -13.21 -25.02
CA ALA A 194 0.13 -12.31 -23.92
C ALA A 194 1.03 -11.09 -23.93
N PHE A 195 0.48 -9.96 -23.54
CA PHE A 195 1.16 -8.68 -23.52
C PHE A 195 0.80 -7.88 -22.27
N LEU A 196 1.81 -7.30 -21.64
CA LEU A 196 1.59 -6.28 -20.62
C LEU A 196 1.65 -4.90 -21.29
N VAL A 197 0.58 -4.14 -21.14
CA VAL A 197 0.42 -2.81 -21.72
C VAL A 197 0.44 -1.77 -20.62
N SER A 198 1.22 -0.71 -20.81
CA SER A 198 1.31 0.43 -19.90
C SER A 198 1.42 1.72 -20.73
N GLY A 199 0.34 2.51 -20.76
CA GLY A 199 0.22 3.64 -21.70
C GLY A 199 0.39 3.17 -23.14
N ASP A 200 1.28 3.82 -23.90
CA ASP A 200 1.58 3.44 -25.29
C ASP A 200 2.57 2.27 -25.43
N THR A 201 3.10 1.76 -24.30
CA THR A 201 4.09 0.68 -24.31
C THR A 201 3.39 -0.67 -24.24
N ARG A 202 3.68 -1.55 -25.19
CA ARG A 202 3.21 -2.94 -25.23
C ARG A 202 4.41 -3.88 -25.24
N LYS A 203 4.53 -4.74 -24.23
CA LYS A 203 5.63 -5.70 -24.11
C LYS A 203 5.10 -7.13 -24.05
N PRO A 204 5.81 -8.11 -24.66
CA PRO A 204 5.43 -9.51 -24.57
C PRO A 204 5.53 -10.00 -23.11
N ALA A 205 4.54 -10.80 -22.69
CA ALA A 205 4.49 -11.46 -21.40
C ALA A 205 4.80 -12.95 -21.58
N GLU A 206 5.98 -13.39 -21.14
CA GLU A 206 6.43 -14.77 -21.26
C GLU A 206 6.04 -15.59 -20.03
N PHE A 207 4.96 -16.37 -20.14
CA PHE A 207 4.48 -17.22 -19.05
C PHE A 207 5.47 -18.34 -18.71
N VAL A 208 5.69 -18.54 -17.42
CA VAL A 208 6.52 -19.62 -16.84
C VAL A 208 5.72 -20.59 -15.98
N SER A 209 4.52 -20.20 -15.58
CA SER A 209 3.50 -21.04 -14.95
C SER A 209 2.11 -20.50 -15.30
N PRO A 210 1.00 -21.17 -14.94
CA PRO A 210 -0.35 -20.65 -15.21
C PRO A 210 -0.65 -19.26 -14.61
N HIS A 211 0.13 -18.80 -13.63
CA HIS A 211 -0.12 -17.56 -12.90
C HIS A 211 1.11 -16.66 -12.81
N GLU A 212 2.20 -16.99 -13.50
CA GLU A 212 3.44 -16.21 -13.46
C GLU A 212 4.01 -16.01 -14.86
N PHE A 213 4.51 -14.81 -15.12
CA PHE A 213 5.09 -14.43 -16.40
C PHE A 213 6.18 -13.38 -16.27
N TRP A 214 7.12 -13.40 -17.20
CA TRP A 214 8.16 -12.38 -17.32
C TRP A 214 7.74 -11.29 -18.30
N VAL A 215 8.11 -10.05 -17.98
CA VAL A 215 8.18 -8.94 -18.93
C VAL A 215 9.54 -8.31 -18.76
N ASP A 216 10.36 -8.37 -19.81
CA ASP A 216 11.80 -8.10 -19.73
C ASP A 216 12.44 -8.89 -18.56
N ASP A 217 13.06 -8.19 -17.60
CA ASP A 217 13.72 -8.78 -16.43
C ASP A 217 12.83 -8.77 -15.17
N GLN A 218 11.51 -8.54 -15.31
CA GLN A 218 10.57 -8.47 -14.19
C GLN A 218 9.60 -9.66 -14.20
N LEU A 219 9.54 -10.38 -13.08
CA LEU A 219 8.60 -11.47 -12.85
C LEU A 219 7.32 -10.91 -12.23
N TYR A 220 6.19 -11.25 -12.83
CA TYR A 220 4.86 -10.95 -12.33
C TYR A 220 4.14 -12.21 -11.91
N ARG A 221 3.26 -12.09 -10.91
CA ARG A 221 2.42 -13.16 -10.37
C ARG A 221 0.98 -12.70 -10.18
N PHE A 222 0.04 -13.53 -10.58
CA PHE A 222 -1.37 -13.38 -10.22
C PHE A 222 -1.67 -13.93 -8.83
N ARG A 223 -2.47 -13.19 -8.06
CA ARG A 223 -2.90 -13.58 -6.71
C ARG A 223 -4.42 -13.56 -6.59
N ASP A 224 -4.92 -14.41 -5.70
CA ASP A 224 -6.32 -14.49 -5.27
C ASP A 224 -7.32 -14.52 -6.42
N LEU A 225 -7.43 -15.67 -7.07
CA LEU A 225 -8.41 -15.88 -8.13
C LEU A 225 -9.82 -15.94 -7.55
N ASP A 226 -10.75 -15.24 -8.17
CA ASP A 226 -12.17 -15.36 -7.86
C ASP A 226 -12.75 -16.70 -8.34
N ARG A 227 -14.05 -16.91 -8.09
CA ARG A 227 -14.74 -18.18 -8.46
C ARG A 227 -14.75 -18.44 -9.97
N ASP A 228 -14.61 -17.39 -10.78
CA ASP A 228 -14.62 -17.45 -12.24
C ASP A 228 -13.18 -17.53 -12.80
N GLY A 229 -12.17 -17.58 -11.92
CA GLY A 229 -10.76 -17.68 -12.27
C GLY A 229 -10.12 -16.34 -12.66
N HIS A 230 -10.77 -15.22 -12.36
CA HIS A 230 -10.19 -13.89 -12.55
C HIS A 230 -9.25 -13.57 -11.39
N PRO A 231 -7.98 -13.25 -11.65
CA PRO A 231 -7.06 -12.85 -10.57
C PRO A 231 -7.44 -11.48 -10.00
N THR A 232 -7.48 -11.37 -8.67
CA THR A 232 -7.80 -10.10 -8.00
C THR A 232 -6.61 -9.15 -8.00
N TYR A 233 -5.39 -9.69 -8.03
CA TYR A 233 -4.17 -8.87 -7.99
C TYR A 233 -3.12 -9.33 -8.98
N LEU A 234 -2.31 -8.35 -9.41
CA LEU A 234 -1.08 -8.55 -10.15
C LEU A 234 0.09 -8.03 -9.31
N GLU A 235 0.93 -8.96 -8.86
CA GLU A 235 2.11 -8.70 -8.04
C GLU A 235 3.36 -8.67 -8.92
N SER A 236 4.20 -7.65 -8.74
CA SER A 236 5.58 -7.62 -9.19
C SER A 236 6.44 -8.33 -8.13
N VAL A 237 6.97 -9.51 -8.46
CA VAL A 237 7.53 -10.43 -7.45
C VAL A 237 8.82 -9.90 -6.81
N HIS A 238 9.60 -9.10 -7.53
CA HIS A 238 10.89 -8.61 -7.01
C HIS A 238 10.75 -7.56 -5.92
N ASP A 239 9.79 -6.64 -6.06
CA ASP A 239 9.57 -5.54 -5.13
C ASP A 239 8.30 -5.69 -4.30
N GLY A 240 7.46 -6.70 -4.61
CA GLY A 240 6.19 -6.94 -3.95
C GLY A 240 5.13 -5.90 -4.29
N HIS A 241 5.34 -5.07 -5.32
CA HIS A 241 4.35 -4.07 -5.71
C HIS A 241 3.10 -4.76 -6.25
N VAL A 242 1.95 -4.46 -5.65
CA VAL A 242 0.67 -5.07 -6.01
C VAL A 242 -0.21 -4.05 -6.72
N ARG A 243 -0.75 -4.45 -7.87
CA ARG A 243 -1.83 -3.74 -8.56
C ARG A 243 -3.13 -4.51 -8.42
N TYR A 244 -4.22 -3.77 -8.24
CA TYR A 244 -5.56 -4.28 -8.00
C TYR A 244 -6.33 -4.40 -9.31
N ARG A 245 -7.01 -5.52 -9.55
CA ARG A 245 -7.85 -5.68 -10.73
C ARG A 245 -8.92 -4.57 -10.76
N ASN A 246 -9.00 -3.86 -11.87
CA ASN A 246 -9.77 -2.64 -12.03
C ASN A 246 -10.34 -2.52 -13.45
N ASP A 247 -11.15 -3.50 -13.85
CA ASP A 247 -11.80 -3.48 -15.16
C ASP A 247 -12.82 -2.33 -15.24
N VAL A 248 -12.38 -1.21 -15.84
CA VAL A 248 -13.19 -0.02 -16.08
C VAL A 248 -13.91 -0.19 -17.42
N PRO A 249 -15.25 -0.08 -17.47
CA PRO A 249 -15.98 -0.17 -18.72
C PRO A 249 -15.67 1.03 -19.62
N GLU A 250 -15.86 0.83 -20.93
CA GLU A 250 -15.78 1.91 -21.92
C GLU A 250 -16.68 3.10 -21.52
N PRO A 251 -16.21 4.35 -21.71
CA PRO A 251 -16.97 5.53 -21.35
C PRO A 251 -18.36 5.55 -21.99
N ALA A 252 -19.36 5.96 -21.22
CA ALA A 252 -20.74 6.08 -21.69
C ALA A 252 -21.37 7.39 -21.23
N PRO A 253 -22.48 7.84 -21.84
CA PRO A 253 -23.19 9.03 -21.39
C PRO A 253 -23.57 8.93 -19.91
N ALA A 254 -23.28 9.99 -19.16
CA ALA A 254 -23.55 10.07 -17.74
C ALA A 254 -25.06 9.96 -17.40
N GLU A 255 -25.39 9.11 -16.44
CA GLU A 255 -26.73 9.09 -15.83
C GLU A 255 -26.86 10.23 -14.80
N ALA A 256 -27.71 11.23 -15.04
CA ALA A 256 -27.84 12.36 -14.13
C ALA A 256 -28.53 11.97 -12.79
N GLY A 257 -27.93 12.32 -11.65
CA GLY A 257 -28.59 12.24 -10.34
C GLY A 257 -27.65 12.14 -9.12
N GLY A 258 -28.02 12.81 -8.03
CA GLY A 258 -27.34 12.67 -6.73
C GLY A 258 -25.87 13.14 -6.73
N PRO A 259 -24.98 12.45 -5.99
CA PRO A 259 -23.55 12.79 -5.89
C PRO A 259 -22.73 12.40 -7.14
N TRP A 260 -23.35 11.71 -8.09
CA TRP A 260 -22.70 11.16 -9.27
C TRP A 260 -22.63 12.18 -10.41
N ASN A 261 -21.65 11.95 -11.29
CA ASN A 261 -21.34 12.78 -12.44
C ASN A 261 -21.03 14.24 -12.06
N ARG A 262 -20.32 14.40 -10.91
CA ARG A 262 -19.92 15.68 -10.32
C ARG A 262 -18.44 15.69 -9.97
N ASP A 263 -17.87 16.89 -9.99
CA ASP A 263 -16.50 17.14 -9.59
C ASP A 263 -16.42 17.60 -8.14
N TYR A 264 -15.36 17.19 -7.47
CA TYR A 264 -15.08 17.47 -6.07
C TYR A 264 -13.64 17.97 -5.94
N ALA A 265 -13.46 19.09 -5.25
CA ALA A 265 -12.15 19.57 -4.84
C ALA A 265 -11.61 18.71 -3.70
N ILE A 266 -10.35 18.28 -3.87
CA ILE A 266 -9.58 17.60 -2.84
C ILE A 266 -8.67 18.60 -2.17
N ARG A 267 -8.75 18.66 -0.84
CA ARG A 267 -7.92 19.54 -0.03
C ARG A 267 -7.19 18.76 1.04
N VAL A 268 -5.88 18.89 1.06
CA VAL A 268 -5.02 18.33 2.11
C VAL A 268 -4.37 19.51 2.83
N SER A 269 -4.53 19.57 4.15
CA SER A 269 -3.97 20.66 4.96
C SER A 269 -4.38 22.08 4.51
N GLY A 270 -5.57 22.22 3.91
CA GLY A 270 -6.09 23.48 3.37
C GLY A 270 -5.60 23.85 1.96
N VAL A 271 -4.63 23.11 1.42
CA VAL A 271 -4.12 23.27 0.04
C VAL A 271 -4.95 22.40 -0.90
N ARG A 272 -5.26 22.91 -2.09
CA ARG A 272 -5.95 22.13 -3.13
C ARG A 272 -4.92 21.21 -3.79
N GLU A 273 -5.13 19.90 -3.67
CA GLU A 273 -4.27 18.88 -4.29
C GLU A 273 -4.73 18.51 -5.70
N GLY A 274 -6.04 18.56 -5.95
CA GLY A 274 -6.58 18.21 -7.25
C GLY A 274 -8.11 18.23 -7.30
N THR A 275 -8.63 17.54 -8.30
CA THR A 275 -10.06 17.33 -8.51
C THR A 275 -10.32 15.84 -8.63
N ALA A 276 -11.32 15.35 -7.92
CA ALA A 276 -11.86 14.01 -8.09
C ALA A 276 -13.21 14.10 -8.80
N ARG A 277 -13.56 13.12 -9.63
CA ARG A 277 -14.88 13.06 -10.26
C ARG A 277 -15.56 11.75 -9.92
N LEU A 278 -16.75 11.83 -9.34
CA LEU A 278 -17.62 10.66 -9.18
C LEU A 278 -18.42 10.49 -10.46
N ARG A 279 -18.46 9.28 -11.04
CA ARG A 279 -19.23 8.99 -12.25
C ARG A 279 -20.15 7.80 -12.05
N LYS A 280 -21.30 7.87 -12.72
CA LYS A 280 -22.24 6.75 -12.87
C LYS A 280 -22.60 6.63 -14.34
N GLU A 281 -22.13 5.56 -14.97
CA GLU A 281 -22.18 5.32 -16.40
C GLU A 281 -22.47 3.84 -16.65
N ASN A 282 -23.48 3.52 -17.45
CA ASN A 282 -23.90 2.13 -17.76
C ASN A 282 -24.03 1.24 -16.52
N GLY A 283 -24.60 1.76 -15.43
CA GLY A 283 -24.74 1.03 -14.16
C GLY A 283 -23.42 0.78 -13.39
N ALA A 284 -22.27 1.25 -13.89
CA ALA A 284 -21.01 1.23 -13.17
C ALA A 284 -20.81 2.53 -12.37
N TYR A 285 -20.21 2.39 -11.19
CA TYR A 285 -19.79 3.51 -10.35
C TYR A 285 -18.28 3.68 -10.48
N LEU A 286 -17.82 4.89 -10.77
CA LEU A 286 -16.41 5.18 -11.00
C LEU A 286 -15.97 6.40 -10.19
N LEU A 287 -14.69 6.42 -9.82
CA LEU A 287 -13.99 7.54 -9.25
C LEU A 287 -12.79 7.86 -10.13
N ASP A 288 -12.82 9.01 -10.80
CA ASP A 288 -11.60 9.56 -11.39
C ASP A 288 -10.80 10.17 -10.24
N HIS A 289 -9.76 9.46 -9.82
CA HIS A 289 -8.92 9.83 -8.71
C HIS A 289 -8.04 11.02 -9.08
N TRP A 290 -7.77 11.91 -8.13
CA TRP A 290 -7.00 13.12 -8.38
C TRP A 290 -5.51 12.87 -8.68
N SER A 291 -5.04 11.63 -8.55
CA SER A 291 -3.70 11.19 -8.99
C SER A 291 -3.65 10.72 -10.45
N GLY A 292 -4.79 10.63 -11.15
CA GLY A 292 -4.87 10.30 -12.57
C GLY A 292 -5.54 8.97 -12.90
N SER A 293 -5.60 8.02 -11.96
CA SER A 293 -6.23 6.71 -12.18
C SER A 293 -7.75 6.80 -12.12
N THR A 294 -8.46 6.04 -12.97
CA THR A 294 -9.90 5.81 -12.81
C THR A 294 -10.13 4.53 -12.02
N LEU A 295 -10.87 4.60 -10.93
CA LEU A 295 -11.14 3.47 -10.06
C LEU A 295 -12.59 3.03 -10.19
N ARG A 296 -12.80 1.73 -10.41
CA ARG A 296 -14.13 1.14 -10.30
C ARG A 296 -14.56 1.03 -8.84
N LEU A 297 -15.79 1.41 -8.58
CA LEU A 297 -16.42 1.35 -7.27
C LEU A 297 -17.48 0.24 -7.25
N ARG A 298 -17.56 -0.47 -6.14
CA ARG A 298 -18.62 -1.45 -5.86
C ARG A 298 -19.38 -1.00 -4.62
N GLU A 299 -20.72 -1.00 -4.71
CA GLU A 299 -21.55 -0.69 -3.55
C GLU A 299 -21.42 -1.83 -2.53
N HIS A 300 -21.00 -1.49 -1.32
CA HIS A 300 -20.85 -2.44 -0.21
C HIS A 300 -22.04 -2.37 0.73
N LEU A 301 -22.49 -1.15 1.04
CA LEU A 301 -23.73 -0.85 1.76
C LEU A 301 -24.40 0.35 1.07
N PRO A 302 -25.69 0.63 1.33
CA PRO A 302 -26.35 1.79 0.74
C PRO A 302 -25.53 3.07 0.97
N SER A 303 -25.13 3.72 -0.13
CA SER A 303 -24.31 4.95 -0.10
C SER A 303 -22.89 4.79 0.48
N LEU A 304 -22.38 3.56 0.59
CA LEU A 304 -20.99 3.24 0.95
C LEU A 304 -20.40 2.32 -0.10
N TYR A 305 -19.39 2.80 -0.80
CA TYR A 305 -18.74 2.10 -1.90
C TYR A 305 -17.29 1.80 -1.56
N VAL A 306 -16.73 0.77 -2.19
CA VAL A 306 -15.33 0.39 -2.06
C VAL A 306 -14.71 0.40 -3.45
N SER A 307 -13.56 1.07 -3.61
CA SER A 307 -12.80 1.06 -4.86
C SER A 307 -12.10 -0.27 -5.10
N SER A 308 -11.63 -0.49 -6.33
CA SER A 308 -10.75 -1.61 -6.70
C SER A 308 -9.53 -1.73 -5.78
N THR A 309 -8.98 -0.59 -5.32
CA THR A 309 -7.87 -0.52 -4.36
C THR A 309 -8.26 -0.80 -2.90
N GLY A 310 -9.55 -1.06 -2.61
CA GLY A 310 -10.05 -1.34 -1.26
C GLY A 310 -10.40 -0.11 -0.42
N GLU A 311 -10.18 1.10 -0.93
CA GLU A 311 -10.51 2.34 -0.21
C GLU A 311 -12.01 2.66 -0.26
N ALA A 312 -12.52 3.22 0.83
CA ALA A 312 -13.96 3.48 0.97
C ALA A 312 -14.35 4.89 0.48
N LEU A 313 -15.35 4.95 -0.39
CA LEU A 313 -16.15 6.14 -0.67
C LEU A 313 -17.42 6.11 0.19
N ASP A 314 -17.46 6.97 1.21
CA ASP A 314 -18.56 7.12 2.14
C ASP A 314 -19.40 8.35 1.77
N LEU A 315 -20.55 8.11 1.13
CA LEU A 315 -21.54 9.13 0.78
C LEU A 315 -22.59 9.33 1.88
N THR A 316 -22.50 8.60 3.00
CA THR A 316 -23.41 8.77 4.15
C THR A 316 -23.05 10.01 4.99
N ARG A 317 -21.89 10.61 4.72
CA ARG A 317 -21.36 11.78 5.43
C ARG A 317 -21.54 13.06 4.63
N THR A 318 -21.50 14.19 5.33
CA THR A 318 -21.49 15.52 4.72
C THR A 318 -20.34 16.35 5.31
N PRO A 319 -19.31 16.72 4.52
CA PRO A 319 -19.10 16.31 3.13
C PRO A 319 -18.83 14.80 2.99
N PRO A 320 -19.07 14.20 1.81
CA PRO A 320 -18.65 12.83 1.52
C PRO A 320 -17.14 12.64 1.71
N THR A 321 -16.69 11.40 1.88
CA THR A 321 -15.25 11.10 2.01
C THR A 321 -14.81 9.95 1.12
N TYR A 322 -13.62 10.02 0.54
CA TYR A 322 -12.91 8.88 -0.05
C TYR A 322 -11.60 8.66 0.71
N ALA A 323 -11.32 7.43 1.17
CA ALA A 323 -10.17 7.14 2.03
C ALA A 323 -10.10 8.06 3.29
N ASN A 324 -11.26 8.44 3.84
CA ASN A 324 -11.42 9.46 4.89
C ASN A 324 -10.94 10.89 4.52
N VAL A 325 -10.63 11.16 3.26
CA VAL A 325 -10.37 12.50 2.71
C VAL A 325 -11.70 13.12 2.30
N GLN A 326 -11.96 14.36 2.74
CA GLN A 326 -13.20 15.07 2.44
C GLN A 326 -13.29 15.50 0.98
N LEU A 327 -14.43 15.22 0.36
CA LEU A 327 -14.77 15.61 -1.01
C LEU A 327 -15.65 16.87 -0.97
N HIS A 328 -15.13 17.99 -1.43
CA HIS A 328 -15.88 19.25 -1.47
C HIS A 328 -16.42 19.49 -2.87
N GLN A 329 -17.73 19.41 -3.06
CA GLN A 329 -18.34 19.59 -4.38
C GLN A 329 -17.94 20.95 -4.99
N LEU A 330 -17.57 20.94 -6.27
CA LEU A 330 -17.26 22.13 -7.07
C LEU A 330 -18.50 22.80 -7.66
#